data_AF-A0A8H7FMS5-F1
#
_entry.id   AF-A0A8H7FMS5-F1
#
_cell.length_a   1.000
_cell.length_b   1.000
_cell.length_c   1.000
_cell.angle_alpha   90.00
_cell.angle_beta   90.00
_cell.angle_gamma   90.00
#
_symmetry.space_group_name_H-M   'P 1'
#
loop_
_entity.id
_entity.type
_entity.pdbx_description
1 polymer ?
#
loop_
_entity_poly.entity_id
_entity_poly.type
_entity_poly.pdbx_seq_one_letter_code
_entity_poly.pdbx_strand_id
1 'polypeptide(L)'
;MGKDLTSEYEQIQASIPATTPLLPAPGPDPSQPNVRPLPPPPAAIQLTPLLGNAPSEHMQTLHSLYAAQAATIAWTADSASSMEVDRRDVIVGIALRKSDGGADEGLNEMERALFLGVMDMLRELLASA
;
A
#
# COMPACT_ATOMS: atom_id res chain seq x y z
N MET A 1 27.32 11.74 20.17
CA MET A 1 27.45 10.87 18.98
C MET A 1 26.05 10.60 18.46
N GLY A 2 25.49 11.54 17.69
CA GLY A 2 24.14 11.43 17.14
C GLY A 2 24.15 10.45 15.98
N LYS A 3 23.45 9.33 16.11
CA LYS A 3 23.11 8.51 14.94
C LYS A 3 21.98 9.26 14.25
N ASP A 4 22.25 9.82 13.08
CA ASP A 4 21.26 10.41 12.20
C ASP A 4 20.06 9.48 12.09
N LEU A 5 18.97 9.91 12.71
CA LEU A 5 17.67 9.27 12.67
C LEU A 5 17.01 9.71 11.36
N THR A 6 17.59 9.35 10.22
CA THR A 6 16.96 9.60 8.93
C THR A 6 15.83 8.58 8.79
N SER A 7 14.72 8.83 9.46
CA SER A 7 13.43 8.25 9.07
C SER A 7 13.12 8.83 7.69
N GLU A 8 13.43 8.05 6.66
CA GLU A 8 13.18 8.42 5.28
C GLU A 8 11.68 8.27 5.04
N TYR A 9 11.01 9.41 4.96
CA TYR A 9 9.60 9.49 4.62
C TYR A 9 9.52 9.77 3.11
N GLU A 10 8.69 9.01 2.42
CA GLU A 10 8.35 9.22 1.02
C GLU A 10 6.85 9.50 0.92
N GLN A 11 6.50 10.48 0.09
CA GLN A 11 5.12 10.80 -0.23
C GLN A 11 4.89 10.46 -1.69
N ILE A 12 3.89 9.62 -1.95
CA ILE A 12 3.53 9.15 -3.28
C ILE A 12 2.06 9.47 -3.52
N GLN A 13 1.77 10.11 -4.64
CA GLN A 13 0.40 10.23 -5.14
C GLN A 13 0.07 8.99 -5.98
N ALA A 14 -1.05 8.36 -5.67
CA ALA A 14 -1.66 7.31 -6.47
C ALA A 14 -2.92 7.85 -7.16
N SER A 15 -3.02 7.63 -8.47
CA SER A 15 -4.17 8.02 -9.28
C SER A 15 -4.60 6.90 -10.23
N ILE A 16 -5.87 6.91 -10.62
CA ILE A 16 -6.41 6.03 -11.66
C ILE A 16 -7.42 6.80 -12.51
N PRO A 17 -7.57 6.46 -13.81
CA PRO A 17 -8.66 6.98 -14.63
C PRO A 17 -10.03 6.71 -13.99
N ALA A 18 -10.96 7.67 -14.14
CA ALA A 18 -12.32 7.56 -13.61
C ALA A 18 -13.09 6.31 -14.12
N THR A 19 -12.70 5.78 -15.28
CA THR A 19 -13.31 4.61 -15.92
C THR A 19 -12.65 3.28 -15.55
N THR A 20 -11.57 3.28 -14.76
CA THR A 20 -10.85 2.05 -14.40
C THR A 20 -11.71 1.18 -13.46
N PRO A 21 -12.04 -0.07 -13.80
CA PRO A 21 -12.83 -0.92 -12.89
C PRO A 21 -12.04 -1.23 -11.61
N LEU A 22 -12.73 -1.21 -10.46
CA LEU A 22 -12.18 -1.77 -9.22
C LEU A 22 -12.70 -3.19 -9.08
N LEU A 23 -11.78 -4.11 -8.79
CA LEU A 23 -12.12 -5.48 -8.48
C LEU A 23 -12.28 -5.61 -6.96
N PRO A 24 -13.29 -6.34 -6.48
CA PRO A 24 -13.41 -6.62 -5.06
C PRO A 24 -12.24 -7.48 -4.58
N ALA A 25 -12.00 -7.50 -3.28
CA ALA A 25 -11.10 -8.47 -2.67
C ALA A 25 -11.55 -9.91 -3.03
N PRO A 26 -10.63 -10.82 -3.38
CA PRO A 26 -10.97 -12.20 -3.64
C PRO A 26 -11.55 -12.86 -2.37
N GLY A 27 -12.28 -13.96 -2.56
CA GLY A 27 -12.82 -14.75 -1.45
C GLY A 27 -11.70 -15.33 -0.57
N PRO A 28 -12.01 -15.67 0.69
CA PRO A 28 -11.03 -16.24 1.62
C PRO A 28 -10.41 -17.54 1.06
N ASP A 29 -9.10 -17.67 1.18
CA ASP A 29 -8.37 -18.88 0.79
C ASP A 29 -8.50 -19.95 1.90
N PRO A 30 -9.08 -21.13 1.61
CA PRO A 30 -9.20 -22.20 2.61
C PRO A 30 -7.83 -22.70 3.12
N SER A 31 -6.74 -22.46 2.38
CA SER A 31 -5.38 -22.80 2.78
C SER A 31 -4.78 -21.82 3.79
N GLN A 32 -5.34 -20.61 3.88
CA GLN A 32 -4.88 -19.52 4.74
C GLN A 32 -6.07 -18.82 5.43
N PRO A 33 -6.78 -19.52 6.35
CA PRO A 33 -8.05 -19.03 6.91
C PRO A 33 -7.91 -17.75 7.75
N ASN A 34 -6.70 -17.46 8.24
CA ASN A 34 -6.43 -16.27 9.04
C ASN A 34 -6.00 -15.06 8.19
N VAL A 35 -5.84 -15.20 6.88
CA VAL A 35 -5.43 -14.12 5.99
C VAL A 35 -6.66 -13.53 5.32
N ARG A 36 -6.91 -12.25 5.55
CA ARG A 36 -7.94 -11.50 4.82
C ARG A 36 -7.37 -11.10 3.45
N PRO A 37 -7.97 -11.57 2.34
CA PRO A 37 -7.45 -11.23 1.02
C PRO A 37 -7.59 -9.74 0.73
N LEU A 38 -6.56 -9.16 0.11
CA LEU A 38 -6.53 -7.75 -0.28
C LEU A 38 -7.08 -7.57 -1.71
N PRO A 39 -7.75 -6.44 -2.01
CA PRO A 39 -8.14 -6.13 -3.38
C PRO A 39 -6.91 -5.95 -4.27
N PRO A 40 -6.91 -6.44 -5.52
CA PRO A 40 -5.75 -6.30 -6.40
C PRO A 40 -5.62 -4.85 -6.88
N PRO A 41 -4.40 -4.27 -6.89
CA PRO A 41 -4.18 -2.95 -7.46
C PRO A 41 -4.58 -2.87 -8.94
N PRO A 42 -5.27 -1.80 -9.38
CA PRO A 42 -5.63 -1.65 -10.78
C PRO A 42 -4.41 -1.55 -11.68
N ALA A 43 -4.43 -2.21 -12.85
CA ALA A 43 -3.32 -2.18 -13.80
C ALA A 43 -3.02 -0.77 -14.36
N ALA A 44 -4.01 0.13 -14.33
CA ALA A 44 -3.89 1.51 -14.77
C ALA A 44 -3.44 2.49 -13.67
N ILE A 45 -3.04 1.99 -12.49
CA ILE A 45 -2.56 2.84 -11.39
C ILE A 45 -1.30 3.60 -11.80
N GLN A 46 -1.29 4.89 -11.52
CA GLN A 46 -0.13 5.74 -11.68
C GLN A 46 0.37 6.18 -10.31
N LEU A 47 1.65 5.94 -10.05
CA LEU A 47 2.33 6.36 -8.83
C LEU A 47 3.27 7.50 -9.17
N THR A 48 3.02 8.67 -8.60
CA THR A 48 3.83 9.88 -8.79
C THR A 48 4.50 10.22 -7.45
N PRO A 49 5.83 10.08 -7.34
CA PRO A 49 6.57 10.55 -6.18
C PRO A 49 6.40 12.07 -6.02
N LEU A 50 6.03 12.54 -4.84
CA LEU A 50 5.84 13.95 -4.52
C LEU A 50 6.98 14.50 -3.66
N LEU A 51 7.46 13.72 -2.69
CA LEU A 51 8.49 14.14 -1.74
C LEU A 51 9.28 12.96 -1.21
N GLY A 52 10.57 13.18 -0.96
CA GLY A 52 11.48 12.12 -0.51
C GLY A 52 11.94 11.23 -1.65
N ASN A 53 13.00 10.46 -1.41
CA ASN A 53 13.46 9.41 -2.31
C ASN A 53 13.81 8.21 -1.45
N ALA A 54 13.46 7.01 -1.91
CA ALA A 54 13.92 5.78 -1.28
C ALA A 54 15.46 5.65 -1.41
N PRO A 55 16.15 5.17 -0.36
CA PRO A 55 17.61 5.04 -0.34
C PRO A 55 18.14 3.89 -1.21
N SER A 56 17.25 3.00 -1.68
CA SER A 56 17.57 1.84 -2.49
C SER A 56 16.39 1.44 -3.39
N GLU A 57 16.68 0.71 -4.46
CA GLU A 57 15.66 0.18 -5.39
C GLU A 57 14.67 -0.77 -4.69
N HIS A 58 15.15 -1.57 -3.73
CA HIS A 58 14.28 -2.43 -2.89
C HIS A 58 13.28 -1.62 -2.08
N MET A 59 13.74 -0.54 -1.43
CA MET A 59 12.87 0.35 -0.66
C MET A 59 11.90 1.10 -1.57
N GLN A 60 12.33 1.53 -2.76
CA GLN A 60 11.46 2.16 -3.74
C GLN A 60 10.34 1.21 -4.19
N THR A 61 10.70 -0.06 -4.44
CA THR A 61 9.75 -1.10 -4.82
C THR A 61 8.75 -1.36 -3.69
N LEU A 62 9.23 -1.48 -2.45
CA LEU A 62 8.38 -1.59 -1.27
C LEU A 62 7.43 -0.40 -1.14
N HIS A 63 7.93 0.83 -1.17
CA HIS A 63 7.11 2.04 -1.07
C HIS A 63 6.04 2.08 -2.17
N SER A 64 6.39 1.71 -3.39
CA SER A 64 5.44 1.61 -4.50
C SER A 64 4.34 0.57 -4.24
N LEU A 65 4.69 -0.61 -3.71
CA LEU A 65 3.73 -1.65 -3.35
C LEU A 65 2.77 -1.19 -2.24
N TYR A 66 3.31 -0.55 -1.19
CA TYR A 66 2.52 0.01 -0.11
C TYR A 66 1.56 1.09 -0.62
N ALA A 67 2.05 2.03 -1.43
CA ALA A 67 1.24 3.11 -1.99
C ALA A 67 0.12 2.57 -2.88
N ALA A 68 0.44 1.65 -3.79
CA ALA A 68 -0.54 1.05 -4.69
C ALA A 68 -1.65 0.31 -3.92
N GLN A 69 -1.27 -0.49 -2.94
CA GLN A 69 -2.23 -1.29 -2.18
C GLN A 69 -3.09 -0.42 -1.25
N ALA A 70 -2.49 0.58 -0.59
CA ALA A 70 -3.22 1.50 0.28
C ALA A 70 -4.25 2.32 -0.51
N ALA A 71 -3.86 2.85 -1.67
CA ALA A 71 -4.77 3.58 -2.55
C ALA A 71 -5.93 2.68 -3.04
N THR A 72 -5.62 1.44 -3.39
CA THR A 72 -6.64 0.47 -3.80
C THR A 72 -7.65 0.17 -2.69
N ILE A 73 -7.18 0.03 -1.45
CA ILE A 73 -8.06 -0.14 -0.28
C ILE A 73 -8.94 1.10 -0.09
N ALA A 74 -8.38 2.31 -0.21
CA ALA A 74 -9.15 3.55 -0.10
C ALA A 74 -10.25 3.66 -1.16
N TRP A 75 -9.93 3.42 -2.44
CA TRP A 75 -10.92 3.48 -3.52
C TRP A 75 -12.01 2.41 -3.39
N THR A 76 -11.66 1.20 -2.96
CA THR A 76 -12.64 0.11 -2.78
C THR A 76 -13.55 0.34 -1.58
N ALA A 77 -13.04 0.96 -0.50
CA ALA A 77 -13.85 1.36 0.65
C ALA A 77 -14.85 2.48 0.31
N ASP A 78 -14.41 3.49 -0.45
CA ASP A 78 -15.28 4.60 -0.89
C ASP A 78 -16.37 4.12 -1.85
N SER A 79 -16.01 3.27 -2.82
CA SER A 79 -16.95 2.71 -3.80
C SER A 79 -18.01 1.80 -3.18
N ALA A 80 -17.75 1.23 -2.01
CA ALA A 80 -18.74 0.45 -1.27
C ALA A 80 -19.77 1.33 -0.53
N SER A 81 -19.42 2.59 -0.26
CA SER A 81 -20.19 3.50 0.59
C SER A 81 -20.98 4.55 -0.21
N SER A 82 -20.50 4.91 -1.40
CA SER A 82 -21.05 6.00 -2.24
C SER A 82 -21.72 5.47 -3.51
N MET A 83 -22.90 6.01 -3.86
CA MET A 83 -23.56 5.71 -5.15
C MET A 83 -22.80 6.31 -6.35
N GLU A 84 -21.93 7.29 -6.11
CA GLU A 84 -21.03 7.86 -7.10
C GLU A 84 -19.61 7.37 -6.83
N VAL A 85 -18.98 6.77 -7.84
CA VAL A 85 -17.61 6.27 -7.76
C VAL A 85 -16.67 7.44 -8.00
N ASP A 86 -16.17 8.07 -6.94
CA ASP A 86 -15.22 9.17 -7.04
C ASP A 86 -13.77 8.66 -7.03
N ARG A 87 -13.07 8.76 -8.16
CA ARG A 87 -11.68 8.32 -8.30
C ARG A 87 -10.69 9.41 -7.90
N ARG A 88 -10.82 9.85 -6.65
CA ARG A 88 -9.93 10.85 -6.07
C ARG A 88 -8.50 10.34 -6.04
N ASP A 89 -7.57 11.25 -6.29
CA ASP A 89 -6.14 10.99 -6.07
C ASP A 89 -5.90 10.73 -4.57
N VAL A 90 -5.11 9.70 -4.28
CA VAL A 90 -4.76 9.31 -2.90
C VAL A 90 -3.30 9.65 -2.66
N ILE A 91 -3.03 10.43 -1.62
CA ILE A 91 -1.66 10.72 -1.19
C ILE A 91 -1.28 9.78 -0.07
N VAL A 92 -0.23 8.99 -0.29
CA VAL A 92 0.29 8.02 0.68
C VAL A 92 1.64 8.51 1.20
N GLY A 93 1.71 8.79 2.50
CA GLY A 93 2.97 9.05 3.20
C GLY A 93 3.48 7.76 3.84
N ILE A 94 4.69 7.34 3.47
CA ILE A 94 5.30 6.08 3.89
C ILE A 94 6.62 6.38 4.58
N ALA A 95 6.82 5.86 5.78
CA ALA A 95 8.08 5.94 6.51
C ALA A 95 8.42 4.56 7.07
N LEU A 96 9.19 3.78 6.31
CA LEU A 96 9.64 2.46 6.73
C LEU A 96 11.05 2.55 7.30
N ARG A 97 11.29 1.87 8.41
CA ARG A 97 12.64 1.73 8.96
C ARG A 97 13.41 0.69 8.13
N LYS A 98 14.66 1.01 7.79
CA LYS A 98 15.58 0.05 7.17
C LYS A 98 15.79 -1.16 8.10
N SER A 99 15.51 -2.35 7.59
CA SER A 99 15.82 -3.62 8.27
C SER A 99 17.31 -3.92 8.14
N ASP A 100 17.97 -4.35 9.21
CA ASP A 100 19.40 -4.73 9.21
C ASP A 100 19.67 -6.09 8.50
N GLY A 101 18.64 -6.69 7.89
CA GLY A 101 18.73 -7.91 7.09
C GLY A 101 19.27 -7.62 5.69
N GLY A 102 20.28 -8.39 5.26
CA GLY A 102 20.99 -8.21 4.00
C GLY A 102 20.08 -8.11 2.78
N ALA A 103 20.52 -7.29 1.82
CA ALA A 103 19.85 -6.96 0.57
C ALA A 103 19.85 -8.11 -0.46
N ASP A 104 19.54 -9.34 -0.03
CA ASP A 104 19.56 -10.52 -0.87
C ASP A 104 18.14 -11.01 -1.14
N GLU A 105 17.70 -10.78 -2.39
CA GLU A 105 16.63 -11.44 -3.12
C GLU A 105 15.21 -11.49 -2.48
N GLY A 106 14.47 -10.39 -2.65
CA GLY A 106 13.00 -10.39 -2.59
C GLY A 106 12.39 -9.93 -1.26
N LEU A 107 11.05 -9.91 -1.23
CA LEU A 107 10.29 -9.61 -0.01
C LEU A 107 10.49 -10.76 0.98
N ASN A 108 11.09 -10.47 2.13
CA ASN A 108 11.23 -11.48 3.17
C ASN A 108 9.86 -11.74 3.87
N GLU A 109 9.71 -12.87 4.55
CA GLU A 109 8.43 -13.23 5.19
C GLU A 109 8.01 -12.19 6.25
N MET A 110 8.98 -11.52 6.89
CA MET A 110 8.71 -10.45 7.85
C MET A 110 8.12 -9.21 7.18
N GLU A 111 8.65 -8.78 6.03
CA GLU A 111 8.14 -7.68 5.22
C GLU A 111 6.75 -7.99 4.68
N ARG A 112 6.53 -9.24 4.25
CA ARG A 112 5.22 -9.72 3.82
C ARG A 112 4.21 -9.70 4.96
N ALA A 113 4.56 -10.22 6.13
CA ALA A 113 3.70 -10.21 7.31
C ALA A 113 3.39 -8.78 7.77
N LEU A 114 4.39 -7.89 7.76
CA LEU A 114 4.21 -6.47 8.08
C LEU A 114 3.28 -5.80 7.08
N PHE A 115 3.50 -6.02 5.78
CA PHE A 115 2.66 -5.47 4.72
C PHE A 115 1.20 -5.90 4.89
N LEU A 116 0.95 -7.20 5.08
CA LEU A 116 -0.41 -7.69 5.30
C LEU A 116 -1.03 -7.10 6.57
N GLY A 117 -0.28 -7.01 7.67
CA GLY A 117 -0.75 -6.43 8.92
C GLY A 117 -1.10 -4.94 8.82
N VAL A 118 -0.27 -4.15 8.13
CA VAL A 118 -0.54 -2.72 7.87
C VAL A 118 -1.80 -2.54 7.01
N MET A 119 -1.95 -3.36 5.96
CA MET A 119 -3.10 -3.26 5.06
C MET A 119 -4.41 -3.72 5.72
N ASP A 120 -4.35 -4.70 6.60
CA ASP A 120 -5.50 -5.12 7.40
C ASP A 120 -5.92 -4.00 8.37
N MET A 121 -4.96 -3.39 9.08
CA MET A 121 -5.21 -2.24 9.96
C MET A 121 -5.84 -1.06 9.19
N LEU A 122 -5.32 -0.74 8.00
CA LEU A 122 -5.87 0.33 7.16
C LEU A 122 -7.33 0.03 6.76
N ARG A 123 -7.65 -1.21 6.39
CA ARG A 123 -9.03 -1.61 6.08
C ARG A 123 -9.96 -1.43 7.28
N GLU A 124 -9.52 -1.84 8.47
CA GLU A 124 -10.32 -1.71 9.69
C GLU A 124 -10.57 -0.24 10.03
N LEU A 125 -9.56 0.61 9.90
CA LEU A 125 -9.69 2.06 10.10
C LEU A 125 -10.71 2.68 9.13
N LEU A 126 -10.62 2.37 7.84
CA LEU A 126 -11.56 2.91 6.84
C LEU A 126 -12.97 2.35 6.95
N ALA A 127 -13.14 1.13 7.47
CA ALA A 127 -14.46 0.58 7.76
C ALA A 127 -15.13 1.20 9.00
N SER A 128 -14.33 1.84 9.86
CA SER A 128 -14.80 2.52 11.08
C SER A 128 -15.01 4.04 10.93
N ALA A 129 -14.57 4.61 9.81
CA ALA A 129 -14.68 6.03 9.49
C ALA A 129 -16.04 6.37 8.88
#